data_AF-A0A6B2DHS6-F1
#
_entry.id   AF-A0A6B2DHS6-F1
#
_cell.length_a   1.000
_cell.length_b   1.000
_cell.length_c   1.000
_cell.angle_alpha   90.00
_cell.angle_beta   90.00
_cell.angle_gamma   90.00
#
_symmetry.space_group_name_H-M   'P 1'
#
loop_
_entity.id
_entity.type
_entity.pdbx_description
1 polymer ?
#
loop_
_entity_poly.entity_id
_entity_poly.type
_entity_poly.pdbx_seq_one_letter_code
_entity_poly.pdbx_strand_id
1 'polypeptide(L)'
;RALGSTGPDADRLFRESIACLERTGSRVDLARSHLLYGEWLRREGRRVDARAQLHTAHELLSAMGLTAFADRARRELLATGETARKRVAETTGELTAQEFQIARLAAEGYSNPEIGTRLFLSPRTVEWHLRKIFTKLGISSRRQLRDATLVTA
;
A
#
# COMPACT_ATOMS: atom_id res chain seq x y z
N ARG A 1 12.96 -3.28 21.40
CA ARG A 1 13.12 -1.83 21.14
C ARG A 1 14.11 -1.69 19.98
N ALA A 2 13.66 -1.27 18.80
CA ALA A 2 14.48 -1.08 17.61
C ALA A 2 14.27 0.35 17.07
N LEU A 3 14.80 1.34 17.79
CA LEU A 3 14.88 2.73 17.35
C LEU A 3 16.37 3.00 17.09
N GLY A 4 16.85 2.80 15.86
CA GLY A 4 18.21 3.24 15.53
C GLY A 4 18.99 2.50 14.44
N SER A 5 18.43 1.54 13.71
CA SER A 5 19.13 1.02 12.53
C SER A 5 18.86 1.95 11.34
N THR A 6 19.71 2.98 11.19
CA THR A 6 19.87 3.73 9.92
C THR A 6 20.83 2.96 9.02
N GLY A 7 20.42 2.68 7.78
CA GLY A 7 21.26 2.01 6.76
C GLY A 7 20.47 0.99 5.91
N PRO A 8 21.08 0.46 4.82
CA PRO A 8 20.44 -0.49 3.90
C PRO A 8 19.93 -1.78 4.57
N ASP A 9 20.50 -2.16 5.73
CA ASP A 9 19.99 -3.28 6.54
C ASP A 9 18.59 -3.03 7.13
N ALA A 10 18.19 -1.76 7.32
CA ALA A 10 16.89 -1.42 7.90
C ALA A 10 15.72 -1.88 7.01
N ASP A 11 15.83 -1.70 5.68
CA ASP A 11 14.82 -2.15 4.72
C ASP A 11 14.60 -3.67 4.84
N ARG A 12 15.69 -4.43 4.84
CA ARG A 12 15.66 -5.89 4.97
C ARG A 12 15.04 -6.31 6.30
N LEU A 13 15.45 -5.71 7.42
CA LEU A 13 14.93 -6.03 8.75
C LEU A 13 13.44 -5.71 8.88
N PHE A 14 12.95 -4.62 8.29
CA PHE A 14 11.53 -4.31 8.28
C PHE A 14 10.73 -5.34 7.48
N ARG A 15 11.22 -5.74 6.30
CA ARG A 15 10.56 -6.77 5.47
C ARG A 15 10.53 -8.13 6.17
N GLU A 16 11.63 -8.54 6.79
CA GLU A 16 11.71 -9.79 7.55
C GLU A 16 10.74 -9.79 8.73
N SER A 17 10.67 -8.68 9.47
CA SER A 17 9.74 -8.50 10.59
C SER A 17 8.28 -8.60 10.13
N ILE A 18 7.90 -7.89 9.07
CA ILE A 18 6.55 -7.94 8.50
C ILE A 18 6.20 -9.37 8.08
N ALA A 19 7.07 -10.04 7.31
CA ALA A 19 6.83 -11.41 6.86
C ALA A 19 6.71 -12.41 8.03
N CYS A 20 7.46 -12.21 9.12
CA CYS A 20 7.33 -13.03 10.33
C CYS A 20 5.98 -12.79 11.03
N LEU A 21 5.56 -11.53 11.15
CA LEU A 21 4.34 -11.12 11.83
C LEU A 21 3.06 -11.53 11.07
N GLU A 22 3.11 -11.52 9.73
CA GLU A 22 2.04 -12.06 8.89
C GLU A 22 1.77 -13.55 9.15
N ARG A 23 2.81 -14.33 9.48
CA ARG A 23 2.69 -15.77 9.78
C ARG A 23 2.29 -16.06 11.21
N THR A 24 2.72 -15.23 12.15
CA THR A 24 2.55 -15.46 13.60
C THR A 24 1.27 -14.83 14.17
N GLY A 25 0.59 -13.94 13.41
CA GLY A 25 -0.78 -13.52 13.69
C GLY A 25 -0.96 -12.35 14.64
N SER A 26 0.11 -11.72 15.14
CA SER A 26 0.00 -10.47 15.93
C SER A 26 -0.35 -9.29 15.03
N ARG A 27 -1.64 -9.01 14.87
CA ARG A 27 -2.16 -7.94 14.00
C ARG A 27 -1.71 -6.55 14.43
N VAL A 28 -1.55 -6.33 15.74
CA VAL A 28 -1.09 -5.04 16.30
C VAL A 28 0.37 -4.79 15.97
N ASP A 29 1.24 -5.78 16.18
CA ASP A 29 2.66 -5.63 15.89
C ASP A 29 2.92 -5.53 14.39
N LEU A 30 2.17 -6.28 13.57
CA LEU A 30 2.21 -6.16 12.12
C LEU A 30 1.90 -4.72 11.68
N ALA A 31 0.79 -4.16 12.18
CA ALA A 31 0.37 -2.81 11.82
C ALA A 31 1.38 -1.73 12.26
N ARG A 32 2.00 -1.92 13.43
CA ARG A 32 3.06 -1.02 13.92
C ARG A 32 4.34 -1.14 13.09
N SER A 33 4.71 -2.34 12.64
CA SER A 33 5.85 -2.55 11.74
C SER A 33 5.66 -1.84 10.41
N HIS A 34 4.45 -1.92 9.81
CA HIS A 34 4.11 -1.15 8.61
C HIS A 34 4.20 0.37 8.83
N LEU A 35 3.72 0.87 9.98
CA LEU A 35 3.82 2.30 10.30
C LEU A 35 5.27 2.77 10.35
N LEU A 36 6.11 2.06 11.12
CA LEU A 36 7.52 2.44 11.30
C LEU A 36 8.30 2.33 9.99
N TYR A 37 8.04 1.28 9.20
CA TYR A 37 8.69 1.10 7.91
C TYR A 37 8.28 2.20 6.92
N GLY A 38 6.99 2.52 6.86
CA GLY A 38 6.48 3.62 6.03
C GLY A 38 7.07 4.98 6.38
N GLU A 39 7.23 5.27 7.67
CA GLU A 39 7.92 6.49 8.12
C GLU A 39 9.39 6.52 7.75
N TRP A 40 10.09 5.39 7.90
CA TRP A 40 11.49 5.28 7.49
C TRP A 40 11.64 5.50 5.98
N LEU A 41 10.83 4.83 5.16
CA LEU A 41 10.81 5.00 3.70
C LEU A 41 10.53 6.46 3.29
N ARG A 42 9.66 7.19 4.00
CA ARG A 42 9.43 8.60 3.74
C ARG A 42 10.69 9.43 4.00
N ARG A 43 11.39 9.17 5.11
CA ARG A 43 12.64 9.87 5.46
C ARG A 43 13.75 9.59 4.44
N GLU A 44 13.79 8.38 3.88
CA GLU A 44 14.68 7.99 2.77
C GLU A 44 14.23 8.51 1.38
N GLY A 45 13.16 9.32 1.31
CA GLY A 45 12.65 9.87 0.04
C GLY A 45 11.90 8.88 -0.86
N ARG A 46 11.74 7.62 -0.44
CA ARG A 46 11.02 6.54 -1.15
C ARG A 46 9.50 6.68 -0.97
N ARG A 47 8.96 7.81 -1.42
CA ARG A 47 7.57 8.25 -1.20
C ARG A 47 6.52 7.28 -1.75
N VAL A 48 6.81 6.52 -2.81
CA VAL A 48 5.88 5.53 -3.37
C VAL A 48 5.77 4.33 -2.43
N ASP A 49 6.89 3.75 -2.04
CA ASP A 49 6.94 2.61 -1.12
C ASP A 49 6.38 2.98 0.26
N ALA A 50 6.70 4.19 0.74
CA ALA A 50 6.19 4.70 2.01
C ALA A 50 4.65 4.69 2.04
N ARG A 51 3.99 5.12 0.96
CA ARG A 51 2.52 5.15 0.88
C ARG A 51 1.90 3.77 1.03
N ALA A 52 2.44 2.75 0.36
CA ALA A 52 1.92 1.39 0.46
C ALA A 52 1.95 0.87 1.91
N GLN A 53 3.05 1.11 2.61
CA GLN A 53 3.22 0.70 4.01
C GLN A 53 2.31 1.50 4.95
N LEU A 54 2.25 2.82 4.77
CA LEU A 54 1.44 3.71 5.62
C LEU A 54 -0.06 3.49 5.44
N HIS A 55 -0.54 3.12 4.24
CA HIS A 55 -1.93 2.72 4.02
C HIS A 55 -2.28 1.45 4.78
N THR A 56 -1.46 0.42 4.62
CA THR A 56 -1.67 -0.87 5.33
C THR A 56 -1.69 -0.66 6.84
N ALA A 57 -0.77 0.16 7.37
CA ALA A 57 -0.78 0.56 8.76
C ALA A 57 -2.09 1.27 9.14
N HIS A 58 -2.50 2.29 8.36
CA HIS A 58 -3.70 3.06 8.63
C HIS A 58 -4.96 2.18 8.66
N GLU A 59 -5.14 1.28 7.68
CA GLU A 59 -6.28 0.36 7.62
C GLU A 59 -6.33 -0.57 8.84
N LEU A 60 -5.21 -1.25 9.14
CA LEU A 60 -5.13 -2.20 10.24
C LEU A 60 -5.35 -1.52 11.60
N LEU A 61 -4.69 -0.38 11.83
CA LEU A 61 -4.79 0.37 13.09
C LEU A 61 -6.21 0.95 13.28
N SER A 62 -6.83 1.43 12.21
CA SER A 62 -8.22 1.92 12.26
C SER A 62 -9.20 0.80 12.56
N ALA A 63 -9.06 -0.36 11.91
CA ALA A 63 -9.91 -1.52 12.15
C ALA A 63 -9.81 -2.06 13.59
N MET A 64 -8.67 -1.86 14.25
CA MET A 64 -8.45 -2.23 15.66
C MET A 64 -8.81 -1.12 16.66
N GLY A 65 -9.29 0.04 16.20
CA GLY A 65 -9.61 1.18 17.07
C GLY A 65 -8.39 1.89 17.67
N LEU A 66 -7.18 1.63 17.14
CA LEU A 66 -5.93 2.26 17.59
C LEU A 66 -5.76 3.65 16.96
N THR A 67 -6.69 4.55 17.27
CA THR A 67 -6.89 5.85 16.61
C THR A 67 -5.63 6.73 16.61
N ALA A 68 -4.89 6.81 17.71
CA ALA A 68 -3.67 7.60 17.79
C ALA A 68 -2.60 7.16 16.78
N PHE A 69 -2.47 5.85 16.56
CA PHE A 69 -1.55 5.30 15.56
C PHE A 69 -2.10 5.46 14.14
N ALA A 70 -3.41 5.27 13.95
CA ALA A 70 -4.06 5.48 12.65
C ALA A 70 -3.92 6.93 12.17
N ASP A 71 -4.08 7.92 13.06
CA ASP A 71 -3.89 9.33 12.76
C ASP A 71 -2.42 9.66 12.46
N ARG A 72 -1.49 8.98 13.12
CA ARG A 72 -0.07 9.11 12.82
C ARG A 72 0.23 8.61 11.39
N ALA A 73 -0.26 7.43 11.02
CA ALA A 73 -0.15 6.92 9.65
C ALA A 73 -0.74 7.89 8.63
N ARG A 74 -1.92 8.45 8.93
CA ARG A 74 -2.58 9.46 8.09
C ARG A 74 -1.74 10.73 7.90
N ARG A 75 -1.14 11.27 8.97
CA ARG A 75 -0.26 12.45 8.86
C ARG A 75 0.96 12.17 7.98
N GLU A 76 1.55 10.99 8.12
CA GLU A 76 2.69 10.59 7.29
C GLU A 76 2.29 10.42 5.82
N LEU A 77 1.11 9.86 5.52
CA LEU A 77 0.54 9.79 4.16
C LEU A 77 0.39 11.19 3.55
N LEU A 78 -0.18 12.15 4.29
CA LEU A 78 -0.29 13.53 3.84
C LEU A 78 1.09 14.14 3.53
N ALA A 79 2.09 13.84 4.37
CA ALA A 79 3.45 14.30 4.19
C ALA A 79 4.19 13.66 3.00
N THR A 80 3.63 12.64 2.35
CA THR A 80 4.14 12.09 1.08
C THR A 80 3.66 12.85 -0.16
N GLY A 81 2.72 13.81 0.00
CA GLY A 81 2.09 14.53 -1.11
C GLY A 81 0.92 13.76 -1.76
N GLU A 82 0.42 12.72 -1.11
CA GLU A 82 -0.60 11.84 -1.68
C GLU A 82 -1.91 12.56 -2.00
N THR A 83 -2.40 13.43 -1.12
CA THR A 83 -3.69 14.11 -1.32
C THR A 83 -3.72 14.96 -2.58
N ALA A 84 -2.62 15.62 -2.91
CA ALA A 84 -2.51 16.39 -4.15
C ALA A 84 -2.55 15.47 -5.38
N ARG A 85 -1.79 14.37 -5.35
CA ARG A 85 -1.76 13.39 -6.46
C ARG A 85 -3.09 12.64 -6.62
N LYS A 86 -3.74 12.28 -5.51
CA LYS A 86 -5.05 11.62 -5.51
C LYS A 86 -6.13 12.53 -6.10
N ARG A 87 -6.13 13.83 -5.77
CA ARG A 87 -7.04 14.80 -6.40
C ARG A 87 -6.83 14.89 -7.91
N VAL A 88 -5.58 14.99 -8.37
CA VAL A 88 -5.28 15.04 -9.82
C VAL A 88 -5.78 13.77 -10.51
N ALA A 89 -5.42 12.59 -10.01
CA ALA A 89 -5.83 11.31 -10.57
C ALA A 89 -7.36 11.08 -10.54
N GLU A 90 -8.05 11.61 -9.53
CA GLU A 90 -9.52 11.56 -9.47
C GLU A 90 -10.17 12.51 -10.48
N THR A 91 -9.55 13.65 -10.78
CA THR A 91 -10.05 14.57 -11.82
C THR A 91 -9.74 14.12 -13.24
N THR A 92 -8.61 13.44 -13.48
CA THR A 92 -8.19 12.99 -14.82
C THR A 92 -8.69 11.58 -15.17
N GLY A 93 -9.21 10.83 -14.18
CA GLY A 93 -9.58 9.43 -14.35
C GLY A 93 -8.37 8.48 -14.41
N GLU A 94 -7.17 8.99 -14.22
CA GLU A 94 -5.94 8.22 -14.29
C GLU A 94 -5.74 7.31 -13.07
N LEU A 95 -4.93 6.26 -13.25
CA LEU A 95 -4.51 5.42 -12.16
C LEU A 95 -3.39 6.11 -11.39
N THR A 96 -3.48 6.07 -10.06
CA THR A 96 -2.32 6.37 -9.21
C THR A 96 -1.25 5.28 -9.39
N ALA A 97 0.01 5.59 -9.05
CA ALA A 97 1.10 4.61 -9.17
C ALA A 97 0.82 3.25 -8.49
N GLN A 98 0.15 3.24 -7.34
CA GLN A 98 -0.23 2.00 -6.64
C GLN A 98 -1.37 1.27 -7.36
N GLU A 99 -2.39 2.00 -7.84
CA GLU A 99 -3.47 1.44 -8.65
C GLU A 99 -2.92 0.84 -9.96
N PHE A 100 -1.96 1.51 -10.60
CA PHE A 100 -1.29 1.00 -11.80
C PHE A 100 -0.50 -0.28 -11.51
N GLN A 101 0.28 -0.34 -10.42
CA GLN A 101 1.00 -1.56 -10.04
C GLN A 101 0.05 -2.73 -9.79
N ILE A 102 -1.07 -2.50 -9.10
CA ILE A 102 -2.10 -3.52 -8.87
C ILE A 102 -2.75 -3.95 -10.18
N ALA A 103 -3.15 -3.00 -11.04
CA ALA A 103 -3.76 -3.26 -12.33
C ALA A 103 -2.85 -4.06 -13.26
N ARG A 104 -1.55 -3.71 -13.30
CA ARG A 104 -0.54 -4.40 -14.11
C ARG A 104 -0.34 -5.84 -13.64
N LEU A 105 -0.09 -6.09 -12.35
CA LEU A 105 0.03 -7.45 -11.84
C LEU A 105 -1.27 -8.25 -12.05
N ALA A 106 -2.41 -7.57 -11.96
CA ALA A 106 -3.69 -8.21 -12.22
C ALA A 106 -3.86 -8.62 -13.70
N ALA A 107 -3.44 -7.77 -14.63
CA ALA A 107 -3.39 -8.06 -16.07
C ALA A 107 -2.42 -9.22 -16.38
N GLU A 108 -1.26 -9.26 -15.72
CA GLU A 108 -0.27 -10.34 -15.83
C GLU A 108 -0.76 -11.68 -15.26
N GLY A 109 -1.86 -11.69 -14.49
CA GLY A 109 -2.55 -12.92 -14.05
C GLY A 109 -2.42 -13.26 -12.57
N TYR A 110 -1.68 -12.47 -11.77
CA TYR A 110 -1.47 -12.74 -10.34
C TYR A 110 -2.75 -12.62 -9.51
N SER A 111 -3.10 -13.64 -8.73
CA SER A 111 -4.26 -13.61 -7.83
C SER A 111 -4.15 -12.51 -6.76
N ASN A 112 -5.28 -12.11 -6.15
CA ASN A 112 -5.28 -11.08 -5.12
C ASN A 112 -4.34 -11.42 -3.93
N PRO A 113 -4.23 -12.68 -3.46
CA PRO A 113 -3.22 -13.06 -2.49
C PRO A 113 -1.78 -12.88 -2.99
N GLU A 114 -1.45 -13.28 -4.22
CA GLU A 114 -0.09 -13.14 -4.76
C GLU A 114 0.30 -11.68 -4.97
N ILE A 115 -0.63 -10.85 -5.48
CA ILE A 115 -0.47 -9.40 -5.57
C ILE A 115 -0.27 -8.83 -4.16
N GLY A 116 -1.08 -9.29 -3.21
CA GLY A 116 -0.98 -8.92 -1.80
C GLY A 116 0.40 -9.19 -1.24
N THR A 117 0.91 -10.41 -1.41
CA THR A 117 2.27 -10.78 -0.99
C THR A 117 3.34 -9.91 -1.67
N ARG A 118 3.21 -9.64 -2.97
CA ARG A 118 4.22 -8.87 -3.72
C ARG A 118 4.23 -7.38 -3.36
N LEU A 119 3.07 -6.83 -3.03
CA LEU A 119 2.89 -5.42 -2.71
C LEU A 119 2.74 -5.15 -1.20
N PHE A 120 2.84 -6.18 -0.37
CA PHE A 120 2.62 -6.13 1.09
C PHE A 120 1.22 -5.58 1.44
N LEU A 121 0.19 -6.09 0.78
CA LEU A 121 -1.21 -5.76 0.96
C LEU A 121 -2.01 -7.00 1.34
N SER A 122 -3.11 -6.83 2.09
CA SER A 122 -4.06 -7.93 2.28
C SER A 122 -4.78 -8.25 0.96
N PRO A 123 -5.18 -9.51 0.70
CA PRO A 123 -5.97 -9.86 -0.47
C PRO A 123 -7.25 -9.01 -0.61
N ARG A 124 -7.84 -8.62 0.53
CA ARG A 124 -9.04 -7.78 0.61
C ARG A 124 -8.76 -6.32 0.25
N THR A 125 -7.59 -5.81 0.61
CA THR A 125 -7.12 -4.47 0.19
C THR A 125 -6.90 -4.45 -1.33
N VAL A 126 -6.30 -5.51 -1.89
CA VAL A 126 -6.15 -5.66 -3.35
C VAL A 126 -7.51 -5.70 -4.06
N GLU A 127 -8.47 -6.46 -3.53
CA GLU A 127 -9.83 -6.51 -4.07
C GLU A 127 -10.51 -5.13 -4.09
N TRP A 128 -10.39 -4.37 -2.99
CA TRP A 128 -10.92 -3.03 -2.90
C TRP A 128 -10.31 -2.10 -3.96
N HIS A 129 -8.99 -2.13 -4.13
CA HIS A 129 -8.31 -1.36 -5.17
C HIS A 129 -8.79 -1.74 -6.57
N LEU A 130 -8.95 -3.04 -6.86
CA LEU A 130 -9.43 -3.49 -8.16
C LEU A 130 -10.83 -2.98 -8.48
N ARG A 131 -11.75 -2.93 -7.51
CA ARG A 131 -13.08 -2.33 -7.73
C ARG A 131 -12.99 -0.86 -8.13
N LYS A 132 -12.11 -0.09 -7.49
CA LYS A 132 -11.90 1.32 -7.84
C LYS A 132 -11.24 1.49 -9.21
N ILE A 133 -10.26 0.65 -9.53
CA ILE A 133 -9.57 0.62 -10.84
C ILE A 133 -10.58 0.32 -11.94
N PHE A 134 -11.48 -0.65 -11.74
CA PHE A 134 -12.51 -1.01 -12.70
C PHE A 134 -13.43 0.16 -13.02
N THR A 135 -13.90 0.86 -11.99
CA THR A 135 -14.70 2.08 -12.17
C THR A 135 -13.94 3.15 -12.96
N LYS A 136 -12.66 3.38 -12.66
CA LYS A 136 -11.84 4.38 -13.36
C LYS A 136 -11.59 4.04 -14.82
N LEU A 137 -11.36 2.76 -15.12
CA LEU A 137 -11.10 2.27 -16.48
C LEU A 137 -12.39 1.98 -17.27
N GLY A 138 -13.56 2.11 -16.66
CA GLY A 138 -14.84 1.79 -17.31
C GLY A 138 -15.03 0.30 -17.63
N ILE A 139 -14.35 -0.59 -16.90
CA ILE A 139 -14.41 -2.05 -17.11
C ILE A 139 -15.19 -2.73 -15.98
N SER A 140 -15.73 -3.92 -16.26
CA SER A 140 -16.56 -4.67 -15.30
C SER A 140 -15.90 -5.94 -14.81
N SER A 141 -14.80 -6.37 -15.43
CA SER A 141 -14.13 -7.61 -15.08
C SER A 141 -12.61 -7.53 -15.12
N ARG A 142 -11.99 -8.36 -14.28
CA ARG A 142 -10.54 -8.53 -14.24
C ARG A 142 -9.96 -9.01 -15.57
N ARG A 143 -10.70 -9.80 -16.36
CA ARG A 143 -10.23 -10.26 -17.68
C ARG A 143 -9.96 -9.10 -18.62
N GLN A 144 -10.79 -8.05 -18.56
CA GLN A 144 -10.64 -6.86 -19.41
C GLN A 144 -9.37 -6.04 -19.08
N LEU A 145 -8.75 -6.22 -17.90
CA LEU A 145 -7.46 -5.58 -17.61
C LEU A 145 -6.34 -6.02 -18.56
N ARG A 146 -6.44 -7.22 -19.16
CA ARG A 146 -5.44 -7.73 -20.10
C ARG A 146 -5.38 -6.91 -21.39
N ASP A 147 -6.53 -6.38 -21.77
CA ASP A 147 -6.72 -5.64 -23.02
C ASP A 147 -6.81 -4.12 -22.78
N ALA A 148 -6.77 -3.68 -21.51
CA ALA A 148 -6.89 -2.28 -21.13
C ALA A 148 -5.56 -1.54 -21.23
N THR A 149 -5.57 -0.35 -21.83
CA THR A 149 -4.42 0.56 -21.80
C THR A 149 -4.30 1.19 -20.41
N LEU A 150 -3.25 0.84 -19.68
CA LEU A 150 -2.98 1.38 -18.35
C LEU A 150 -2.11 2.63 -18.45
N VAL A 151 -2.59 3.76 -17.93
CA VAL A 151 -1.84 5.04 -17.85
C VAL A 151 -1.76 5.49 -16.40
N THR A 152 -0.59 5.99 -15.99
CA THR A 152 -0.30 6.49 -14.64
C THR A 152 -0.31 8.02 -14.65
N ALA A 153 -0.89 8.63 -13.60
CA ALA A 153 -0.80 10.06 -13.28
C ALA A 153 0.57 10.49 -12.74
#